data_AF-A0A118K459-F1
#
_entry.id   AF-A0A118K459-F1
#
_cell.length_a   1.000
_cell.length_b   1.000
_cell.length_c   1.000
_cell.angle_alpha   90.00
_cell.angle_beta   90.00
_cell.angle_gamma   90.00
#
_symmetry.space_group_name_H-M   'P 1'
#
loop_
_entity.id
_entity.type
_entity.pdbx_description
1 polymer ?
#
loop_
_entity_poly.entity_id
_entity_poly.type
_entity_poly.pdbx_seq_one_letter_code
_entity_poly.pdbx_strand_id
1 'polypeptide(L)' 'MPFGGGPRRCPGYELARVALSVFLHHLVTRFSWEPAEEDKLVFFPTTRTQKRYPIIVRHRSNVAEPEQCRE' A
#
# COMPACT_ATOMS: atom_id res chain seq x y z
N MET A 1 -18.27 4.72 4.38
CA MET A 1 -17.42 5.62 3.57
C MET A 1 -16.34 6.23 4.47
N PRO A 2 -15.03 5.98 4.25
CA PRO A 2 -13.96 6.33 5.21
C PRO A 2 -13.76 7.84 5.41
N PHE A 3 -14.25 8.66 4.49
CA PHE A 3 -14.14 10.12 4.53
C PHE A 3 -15.46 10.84 4.82
N GLY A 4 -16.44 10.16 5.40
CA GLY A 4 -17.78 10.71 5.67
C GLY A 4 -18.58 10.99 4.39
N GLY A 5 -19.60 11.85 4.49
CA GLY A 5 -20.50 12.20 3.40
C GLY A 5 -21.36 13.43 3.73
N GLY A 6 -21.97 14.01 2.69
CA GLY A 6 -22.78 15.23 2.83
C GLY A 6 -21.98 16.42 3.40
N PRO A 7 -22.60 17.27 4.23
CA PRO A 7 -21.93 18.41 4.88
C PRO A 7 -20.74 18.03 5.78
N ARG A 8 -20.63 16.75 6.16
CA ARG A 8 -19.57 16.22 7.05
C ARG A 8 -18.52 15.43 6.27
N ARG A 9 -18.41 15.64 4.94
CA ARG A 9 -17.32 15.08 4.13
C ARG A 9 -15.98 15.65 4.60
N CYS A 10 -14.97 14.80 4.66
CA CYS A 10 -13.61 15.22 5.00
C CYS A 10 -13.14 16.30 4.01
N PRO A 11 -12.69 17.49 4.49
CA PRO A 11 -12.17 18.53 3.62
C PRO A 11 -10.91 18.09 2.86
N GLY A 12 -10.17 17.12 3.41
CA GLY A 12 -8.99 16.51 2.79
C GLY A 12 -9.29 15.35 1.84
N TYR A 13 -10.55 15.07 1.49
CA TYR A 13 -10.91 13.90 0.67
C TYR A 13 -10.17 13.85 -0.68
N GLU A 14 -10.13 14.96 -1.42
CA GLU A 14 -9.47 14.99 -2.73
C GLU A 14 -7.94 14.88 -2.61
N LEU A 15 -7.35 15.54 -1.61
CA LEU A 15 -5.93 15.41 -1.32
C LEU A 15 -5.56 13.97 -0.96
N ALA A 16 -6.35 13.33 -0.08
CA ALA A 16 -6.12 11.96 0.35
C ALA A 16 -6.21 10.99 -0.83
N ARG A 17 -7.15 11.21 -1.77
CA ARG A 17 -7.25 10.39 -2.99
C ARG A 17 -5.98 10.47 -3.82
N VAL A 18 -5.50 11.66 -4.13
CA VAL A 18 -4.28 11.85 -4.95
C VAL A 18 -3.06 11.24 -4.24
N ALA A 19 -2.90 11.54 -2.95
CA ALA A 19 -1.79 11.00 -2.16
C ALA A 19 -1.79 9.47 -2.13
N LEU A 20 -2.96 8.86 -1.93
CA LEU A 20 -3.09 7.40 -1.89
C LEU A 20 -2.87 6.78 -3.28
N SER A 21 -3.35 7.41 -4.36
CA SER A 21 -3.11 6.95 -5.73
C SER A 21 -1.62 6.95 -6.09
N VAL A 22 -0.90 8.03 -5.77
CA VAL A 22 0.54 8.15 -6.04
C VAL A 22 1.31 7.13 -5.19
N PHE A 23 1.00 7.03 -3.90
CA PHE A 23 1.61 6.04 -3.01
C PHE A 23 1.42 4.61 -3.52
N LEU A 24 0.17 4.23 -3.85
CA LEU A 24 -0.14 2.90 -4.36
C LEU A 24 0.58 2.63 -5.68
N HIS A 25 0.60 3.59 -6.62
CA HIS A 25 1.33 3.44 -7.87
C HIS A 25 2.81 3.09 -7.62
N HIS A 26 3.50 3.82 -6.75
CA HIS A 26 4.89 3.53 -6.43
C HIS A 26 5.06 2.19 -5.72
N LEU A 27 4.20 1.88 -4.75
CA LEU A 27 4.23 0.62 -4.00
C LEU A 27 4.08 -0.59 -4.95
N VAL A 28 3.08 -0.58 -5.84
CA VAL A 28 2.77 -1.72 -6.71
C VAL A 28 3.71 -1.88 -7.91
N THR A 29 4.31 -0.78 -8.39
CA THR A 29 5.18 -0.79 -9.57
C THR A 29 6.65 -1.01 -9.23
N ARG A 30 7.14 -0.45 -8.11
CA ARG A 30 8.57 -0.46 -7.75
C ARG A 30 8.91 -1.43 -6.64
N PHE A 31 7.94 -2.01 -5.96
CA PHE A 31 8.19 -2.91 -4.84
C PHE A 31 7.42 -4.23 -5.00
N SER A 32 7.94 -5.26 -4.34
CA SER A 32 7.19 -6.44 -3.93
C SER A 32 7.12 -6.45 -2.41
N TRP A 33 6.03 -6.97 -1.85
CA TRP A 33 5.86 -7.08 -0.42
C TRP A 33 5.15 -8.37 -0.06
N GLU A 34 5.48 -8.88 1.13
CA GLU A 34 4.81 -10.04 1.73
C GLU A 34 4.57 -9.76 3.22
N PRO A 35 3.56 -10.41 3.84
CA PRO A 35 3.36 -10.33 5.28
C PRO A 35 4.59 -10.85 6.02
N ALA A 36 5.07 -10.10 7.02
CA ALA A 36 6.16 -10.57 7.88
C ALA A 36 5.72 -11.71 8.82
N GLU A 37 4.42 -11.75 9.13
CA GLU A 37 3.79 -12.76 9.96
C GLU A 37 2.28 -12.82 9.68
N GLU A 38 1.63 -13.88 10.18
CA GLU A 38 0.18 -13.98 10.15
C GLU A 38 -0.46 -12.99 11.15
N ASP A 39 -1.49 -12.30 10.68
CA ASP A 39 -2.25 -11.30 11.43
C ASP A 39 -3.75 -11.54 11.24
N LYS A 40 -4.54 -11.16 12.25
CA LYS A 40 -5.99 -11.36 12.29
C LYS A 40 -6.71 -10.02 12.18
N LEU A 41 -7.83 -10.03 11.47
CA LEU A 41 -8.75 -8.89 11.43
C LEU A 41 -9.60 -8.88 12.70
N VAL A 42 -9.58 -7.75 13.40
CA VAL A 42 -10.41 -7.47 14.56
C VAL A 42 -11.41 -6.39 14.18
N PHE A 43 -12.68 -6.63 14.50
CA PHE A 43 -13.79 -5.76 14.15
C PHE A 43 -14.42 -5.15 15.40
N PHE A 44 -13.68 -4.33 16.16
CA PHE A 44 -14.30 -3.55 17.25
C PHE A 44 -13.37 -2.44 17.78
N PRO A 45 -13.83 -1.18 17.94
CA PRO A 45 -15.02 -0.55 17.35
C PRO A 45 -14.82 -0.19 15.86
N THR A 46 -13.62 -0.44 15.31
CA THR A 46 -13.25 -0.21 13.91
C THR A 46 -12.46 -1.42 13.41
N THR A 47 -12.51 -1.70 12.10
CA THR A 47 -11.70 -2.76 11.50
C THR A 47 -10.22 -2.42 11.62
N ARG A 48 -9.44 -3.29 12.27
CA ARG A 48 -7.99 -3.17 12.39
C ARG A 48 -7.36 -4.55 12.27
N THR A 49 -6.08 -4.59 11.96
CA THR A 49 -5.28 -5.79 12.08
C THR A 49 -4.68 -5.84 13.48
N GLN A 50 -4.67 -7.02 14.11
CA GLN A 50 -4.29 -7.19 15.52
C GLN A 50 -2.83 -6.77 15.75
N LYS A 51 -1.94 -7.09 14.82
CA LYS A 51 -0.49 -6.80 14.88
C LYS A 51 -0.06 -5.64 13.98
N ARG A 52 -1.02 -4.85 13.47
CA ARG A 52 -0.76 -3.71 12.56
C ARG A 52 -0.18 -4.11 11.20
N TYR A 53 -0.29 -5.39 10.82
CA TYR A 53 0.10 -5.93 9.52
C TYR A 53 1.53 -5.56 9.08
N PRO A 54 2.56 -6.02 9.81
CA PRO A 54 3.94 -5.79 9.41
C PRO A 54 4.22 -6.46 8.05
N ILE A 55 4.87 -5.73 7.15
CA ILE A 55 5.22 -6.21 5.81
C ILE A 55 6.72 -6.13 5.59
N ILE A 56 7.27 -7.11 4.87
CA ILE A 56 8.63 -7.08 4.36
C ILE A 56 8.56 -6.52 2.94
N VAL A 57 9.28 -5.44 2.68
CA VAL A 57 9.28 -4.74 1.39
C VAL A 57 10.61 -4.97 0.69
N ARG A 58 10.57 -5.35 -0.59
CA ARG A 58 11.74 -5.50 -1.45
C ARG A 58 11.59 -4.61 -2.67
N HIS A 59 12.66 -3.97 -3.10
CA HIS A 59 12.65 -3.23 -4.36
C HIS A 59 12.51 -4.23 -5.51
N ARG A 60 11.59 -3.96 -6.43
CA ARG A 60 11.50 -4.66 -7.70
C ARG A 60 12.60 -4.08 -8.58
N SER A 61 13.76 -4.73 -8.59
CA SER A 61 14.73 -4.53 -9.67
C SER A 61 13.98 -4.80 -10.98
N ASN A 62 13.64 -3.75 -11.72
CA ASN A 62 13.25 -3.89 -13.10
C ASN A 62 14.50 -4.41 -13.83
N VAL A 63 14.62 -5.72 -13.91
CA VAL A 63 15.52 -6.38 -14.84
C VAL A 63 14.95 -6.11 -16.22
N ALA A 64 15.25 -4.93 -16.75
CA ALA A 64 15.63 -4.84 -18.15
C ALA A 64 17.13 -5.15 -18.16
N GLU A 65 17.47 -6.43 -18.08
CA GLU A 65 18.78 -6.93 -18.48
C GLU A 65 18.60 -7.34 -19.95
N PRO A 66 18.98 -6.49 -20.92
CA PRO A 66 19.41 -7.03 -22.18
C PRO A 66 20.77 -7.68 -21.93
N GLU A 67 20.90 -8.92 -22.39
CA GLU A 67 22.12 -9.70 -22.52
C GLU A 67 23.42 -8.87 -22.49
N GLN A 68 24.12 -8.85 -21.35
CA GLN A 68 25.54 -8.51 -21.36
C GLN A 68 26.29 -9.80 -21.68
N CYS A 69 26.78 -9.87 -22.92
CA CYS A 69 27.45 -11.01 -23.56
C CYS A 69 28.42 -11.75 -22.64
N ARG A 70 28.31 -13.09 -22.65
CA ARG A 70 29.49 -13.96 -22.53
C ARG A 70 30.46 -13.57 -23.63
N GLU A 71 31.59 -13.00 -23.26
CA GLU A 71 32.92 -13.21 -23.85
C GLU A 71 33.97 -12.95 -22.77
#